data_AF-A0A376K1E9-F1
#
_entry.id   AF-A0A376K1E9-F1
#
_cell.length_a   1.000
_cell.length_b   1.000
_cell.length_c   1.000
_cell.angle_alpha   90.00
_cell.angle_beta   90.00
_cell.angle_gamma   90.00
#
_symmetry.space_group_name_H-M   'P 1'
#
loop_
_entity.id
_entity.type
_entity.pdbx_description
1 polymer ?
#
loop_
_entity_poly.entity_id
_entity_poly.type
_entity_poly.pdbx_seq_one_letter_code
_entity_poly.pdbx_strand_id
1 'polypeptide(L)'
;MNGQLQYNRGLTEPRLPRSALAVRVTAVMLLCFLGWAWYFQLDEVTTGSGTVEPSGREQVVQSLEGGILYHLDVKVGDIVEQGQPLAQLNRTKTESDVQEAMSRLRAEVSNKPLVFPDELNKFPELIESETALYNTRRDGLNKATTGLTQGISLVNRELAMTQPLVKQGAASSVEVLRLQRQANELENKLSDVRTQYYVQAREELAKANAEVETQRSVIRGREDSLTRLNFTAPVRGIVQDIDVTTVGGVIAPGGKTDDHRAAG
;
A
#
# COMPACT_ATOMS: atom_id res chain seq x y z
N MET A 1 -48.58 131.00 21.90
CA MET A 1 -47.13 131.27 22.10
C MET A 1 -46.42 129.92 22.04
N ASN A 2 -45.35 129.65 21.30
CA ASN A 2 -44.63 130.25 20.17
C ASN A 2 -43.56 129.21 19.79
N GLY A 3 -43.22 129.11 18.49
CA GLY A 3 -41.95 128.53 17.98
C GLY A 3 -41.93 126.99 17.89
N GLN A 4 -42.13 126.33 16.75
CA GLN A 4 -41.34 126.37 15.51
C GLN A 4 -39.83 126.37 15.77
N LEU A 5 -39.21 125.18 15.73
CA LEU A 5 -37.87 124.99 15.15
C LEU A 5 -37.84 123.67 14.40
N GLN A 6 -38.04 123.79 13.09
CA GLN A 6 -37.68 122.80 12.10
C GLN A 6 -36.14 122.70 12.03
N TYR A 7 -35.59 121.49 12.02
CA TYR A 7 -34.31 121.24 11.38
C TYR A 7 -34.43 120.03 10.46
N ASN A 8 -34.40 120.36 9.17
CA ASN A 8 -34.38 119.48 8.03
C ASN A 8 -32.94 118.98 7.81
N ARG A 9 -32.73 117.67 7.65
CA ARG A 9 -31.64 117.12 6.81
C ARG A 9 -32.06 115.75 6.28
N GLY A 10 -32.26 115.70 4.97
CA GLY A 10 -32.43 114.46 4.22
C GLY A 10 -31.21 113.54 4.36
N LEU A 11 -31.49 112.28 4.64
CA LEU A 11 -30.57 111.17 4.44
C LEU A 11 -30.94 110.53 3.10
N THR A 12 -30.27 110.97 2.05
CA THR A 12 -30.32 110.35 0.72
C THR A 12 -29.60 109.00 0.81
N GLU A 13 -30.31 107.92 0.54
CA GLU A 13 -29.77 106.55 0.47
C GLU A 13 -28.66 106.44 -0.59
N PRO A 14 -27.48 105.86 -0.30
CA PRO A 14 -26.50 105.55 -1.33
C PRO A 14 -26.83 104.23 -2.05
N ARG A 15 -26.66 104.24 -3.37
CA ARG A 15 -26.83 103.09 -4.28
C ARG A 15 -25.87 101.96 -3.92
N LEU A 16 -26.38 100.73 -3.86
CA LEU A 16 -25.64 99.51 -3.51
C LEU A 16 -24.40 99.30 -4.42
N PRO A 17 -23.21 99.02 -3.85
CA PRO A 17 -21.97 98.80 -4.60
C PRO A 17 -21.90 97.40 -5.23
N ARG A 18 -21.00 97.23 -6.21
CA ARG A 18 -20.73 95.98 -6.98
C ARG A 18 -20.48 94.72 -6.11
N SER A 19 -20.20 94.86 -4.82
CA SER A 19 -20.02 93.75 -3.87
C SER A 19 -21.32 93.10 -3.41
N ALA A 20 -22.46 93.81 -3.42
CA ALA A 20 -23.77 93.23 -3.09
C ALA A 20 -24.29 92.26 -4.18
N LEU A 21 -23.75 92.38 -5.40
CA LEU A 21 -24.01 91.45 -6.50
C LEU A 21 -23.18 90.17 -6.32
N ALA A 22 -21.92 90.28 -5.89
CA ALA A 22 -21.08 89.13 -5.56
C ALA A 22 -21.71 88.27 -4.46
N VAL A 23 -22.19 88.88 -3.37
CA VAL A 23 -22.86 88.14 -2.27
C VAL A 23 -24.12 87.42 -2.76
N ARG A 24 -24.91 88.04 -3.64
CA ARG A 24 -26.11 87.39 -4.21
C ARG A 24 -25.77 86.25 -5.16
N VAL A 25 -24.73 86.39 -5.98
CA VAL A 25 -24.26 85.31 -6.86
C VAL A 25 -23.75 84.12 -6.05
N THR A 26 -22.97 84.37 -4.98
CA THR A 26 -22.50 83.29 -4.09
C THR A 26 -23.66 82.62 -3.36
N ALA A 27 -24.66 83.38 -2.91
CA ALA A 27 -25.84 82.83 -2.25
C ALA A 27 -26.68 81.95 -3.22
N VAL A 28 -26.87 82.40 -4.47
CA VAL A 28 -27.55 81.61 -5.50
C VAL A 28 -26.75 80.34 -5.85
N MET A 29 -25.42 80.43 -5.96
CA MET A 29 -24.56 79.27 -6.20
C MET A 29 -24.65 78.24 -5.07
N LEU A 30 -24.65 78.69 -3.81
CA LEU A 30 -24.83 77.83 -2.64
C LEU A 30 -26.21 77.16 -2.64
N LEU A 31 -27.27 77.91 -2.96
CA LEU A 31 -28.62 77.36 -3.05
C LEU A 31 -28.75 76.32 -4.19
N CYS A 32 -28.15 76.58 -5.35
CA CYS A 32 -28.08 75.61 -6.44
C CYS A 32 -27.31 74.35 -6.05
N PHE A 33 -26.19 74.49 -5.34
CA PHE A 33 -25.39 73.37 -4.87
C PHE A 33 -26.15 72.53 -3.83
N LEU A 34 -26.83 73.17 -2.88
CA LEU A 34 -27.65 72.49 -1.88
C LEU A 34 -28.87 71.81 -2.50
N GLY A 35 -29.51 72.43 -3.50
CA GLY A 35 -30.58 71.81 -4.26
C GLY A 35 -30.11 70.60 -5.06
N TRP A 36 -28.93 70.69 -5.68
CA TRP A 36 -28.31 69.57 -6.39
C TRP A 36 -27.94 68.44 -5.44
N ALA A 37 -27.33 68.74 -4.29
CA ALA A 37 -26.98 67.74 -3.28
C ALA A 37 -28.21 67.09 -2.64
N TRP A 38 -29.33 67.81 -2.52
CA TRP A 38 -30.58 67.24 -2.04
C TRP A 38 -31.21 66.26 -3.05
N TYR A 39 -31.07 66.54 -4.35
CA TYR A 39 -31.57 65.66 -5.41
C TYR A 39 -30.63 64.48 -5.73
N PHE A 40 -29.32 64.62 -5.48
CA PHE A 40 -28.33 63.62 -5.85
C PHE A 40 -28.27 62.47 -4.82
N GLN A 41 -28.81 61.32 -5.19
CA GLN A 41 -28.59 60.06 -4.48
C GLN A 41 -27.22 59.50 -4.87
N LEU A 42 -26.31 59.44 -3.90
CA LEU A 42 -24.98 58.87 -4.08
C LEU A 42 -25.10 57.34 -3.98
N ASP A 43 -25.10 56.65 -5.12
CA ASP A 43 -25.07 55.19 -5.15
C ASP A 43 -23.67 54.68 -4.78
N GLU A 44 -23.52 54.22 -3.54
CA GLU A 44 -22.32 53.53 -3.06
C GLU A 44 -22.43 52.03 -3.34
N VAL A 45 -21.74 51.55 -4.36
CA VAL A 45 -21.62 50.10 -4.62
C VAL A 45 -20.48 49.56 -3.75
N THR A 46 -20.81 49.12 -2.54
CA THR A 46 -19.90 48.31 -1.73
C THR A 46 -19.89 46.87 -2.26
N THR A 47 -18.90 46.51 -3.08
CA THR A 47 -18.57 45.09 -3.31
C THR A 47 -17.92 44.55 -2.05
N GLY A 48 -18.72 43.99 -1.15
CA GLY A 48 -18.23 43.11 -0.09
C GLY A 48 -17.82 41.78 -0.71
N SER A 49 -16.52 41.49 -0.74
CA SER A 49 -16.06 40.12 -1.01
C SER A 49 -16.44 39.25 0.19
N GLY A 50 -17.61 38.62 0.13
CA GLY A 50 -17.98 37.58 1.07
C GLY A 50 -17.19 36.33 0.75
N THR A 51 -16.04 36.13 1.41
CA THR A 51 -15.40 34.81 1.44
C THR A 51 -16.24 33.94 2.36
N VAL A 52 -16.87 32.91 1.79
CA VAL A 52 -17.56 31.88 2.58
C VAL A 52 -16.47 31.01 3.19
N GLU A 53 -16.05 31.37 4.40
CA GLU A 53 -15.12 30.54 5.16
C GLU A 53 -15.97 29.54 5.98
N PRO A 54 -16.00 28.25 5.60
CA PRO A 54 -16.79 27.26 6.31
C PRO A 54 -16.27 27.14 7.74
N SER A 55 -17.09 27.45 8.74
CA SER A 55 -16.75 27.34 10.16
C SER A 55 -16.73 25.89 10.69
N GLY A 56 -16.72 24.90 9.78
CA GLY A 56 -16.59 23.48 10.10
C GLY A 56 -15.14 23.07 10.32
N ARG A 57 -14.92 22.08 11.17
CA ARG A 57 -13.60 21.43 11.27
C ARG A 57 -13.36 20.64 9.99
N GLU A 58 -12.48 21.13 9.14
CA GLU A 58 -12.00 20.38 7.98
C GLU A 58 -11.31 19.09 8.44
N GLN A 59 -11.71 17.95 7.89
CA GLN A 59 -11.15 16.65 8.22
C GLN A 59 -10.41 16.10 7.02
N VAL A 60 -9.09 16.12 7.09
CA VAL A 60 -8.23 15.59 6.02
C VAL A 60 -8.06 14.09 6.19
N VAL A 61 -8.41 13.33 5.17
CA VAL A 61 -8.27 11.87 5.13
C VAL A 61 -6.98 11.55 4.35
N GLN A 62 -5.92 11.12 5.05
CA GLN A 62 -4.59 10.91 4.45
C GLN A 62 -4.16 9.43 4.47
N SER A 63 -3.36 9.04 3.48
CA SER A 63 -2.70 7.73 3.48
C SER A 63 -1.42 7.73 4.31
N LEU A 64 -1.46 7.01 5.43
CA LEU A 64 -0.31 6.85 6.32
C LEU A 64 0.74 5.88 5.76
N GLU A 65 0.38 4.99 4.84
CA GLU A 65 1.26 3.90 4.37
C GLU A 65 1.66 3.99 2.89
N GLY A 66 0.96 4.78 2.08
CA GLY A 66 1.22 4.91 0.66
C GLY A 66 0.87 3.66 -0.17
N GLY A 67 0.46 3.87 -1.41
CA GLY A 67 -0.02 2.79 -2.29
C GLY A 67 -0.42 3.28 -3.68
N ILE A 68 -0.75 2.34 -4.56
CA ILE A 68 -1.26 2.64 -5.90
C ILE A 68 -2.79 2.75 -5.80
N LEU A 69 -3.35 3.86 -6.28
CA LEU A 69 -4.80 4.07 -6.34
C LEU A 69 -5.45 3.02 -7.26
N TYR A 70 -6.24 2.11 -6.69
CA TYR A 70 -6.94 1.06 -7.43
C TYR A 70 -8.26 1.58 -8.00
N HIS A 71 -9.08 2.22 -7.16
CA HIS A 71 -10.20 3.03 -7.62
C HIS A 71 -10.57 4.15 -6.62
N LEU A 72 -11.19 5.21 -7.15
CA LEU A 72 -11.71 6.37 -6.43
C LEU A 72 -13.22 6.47 -6.70
N ASP A 73 -14.03 6.39 -5.65
CA ASP A 73 -15.50 6.29 -5.73
C ASP A 73 -16.22 7.64 -5.65
N VAL A 74 -15.48 8.71 -5.33
CA VAL A 74 -16.04 10.03 -5.04
C VAL A 74 -15.38 11.13 -5.86
N LYS A 75 -16.12 12.21 -6.10
CA LYS A 75 -15.65 13.41 -6.80
C LYS A 75 -15.76 14.64 -5.91
N VAL A 76 -14.97 15.66 -6.21
CA VAL A 76 -15.06 16.96 -5.54
C VAL A 76 -16.48 17.52 -5.70
N GLY A 77 -17.10 17.91 -4.59
CA GLY A 77 -18.48 18.37 -4.50
C GLY A 77 -19.51 17.30 -4.14
N ASP A 78 -19.15 16.01 -4.10
CA ASP A 78 -20.07 14.95 -3.70
C ASP A 78 -20.36 14.99 -2.19
N ILE A 79 -21.61 14.69 -1.83
CA ILE A 79 -22.03 14.50 -0.44
C ILE A 79 -21.75 13.04 -0.05
N VAL A 80 -20.96 12.84 0.99
CA VAL A 80 -20.61 11.50 1.49
C VAL A 80 -21.25 11.25 2.85
N GLU A 81 -21.65 10.01 3.09
CA GLU A 81 -22.19 9.55 4.38
C GLU A 81 -21.11 8.91 5.25
N GLN A 82 -21.32 8.89 6.57
CA GLN A 82 -20.38 8.27 7.50
C GLN A 82 -20.23 6.76 7.18
N GLY A 83 -19.00 6.32 6.96
CA GLY A 83 -18.64 4.95 6.59
C GLY A 83 -18.65 4.66 5.08
N GLN A 84 -19.03 5.63 4.24
CA GLN A 84 -19.01 5.46 2.78
C GLN A 84 -17.57 5.30 2.27
N PRO A 85 -17.26 4.28 1.45
CA PRO A 85 -15.95 4.12 0.84
C PRO A 85 -15.68 5.26 -0.14
N LEU A 86 -14.44 5.77 -0.08
CA LEU A 86 -13.95 6.91 -0.85
C LEU A 86 -12.90 6.44 -1.86
N ALA A 87 -11.95 5.61 -1.42
CA ALA A 87 -10.88 5.09 -2.26
C ALA A 87 -10.39 3.73 -1.75
N GLN A 88 -9.94 2.88 -2.69
CA GLN A 88 -9.30 1.61 -2.37
C GLN A 88 -7.90 1.56 -2.99
N LEU A 89 -6.91 1.14 -2.20
CA LEU A 89 -5.54 0.92 -2.63
C LEU A 89 -5.25 -0.59 -2.66
N ASN A 90 -4.48 -1.07 -3.64
CA ASN A 90 -4.11 -2.50 -3.73
C ASN A 90 -2.59 -2.68 -3.68
N ARG A 91 -2.12 -3.68 -2.94
CA ARG A 91 -0.74 -4.18 -2.98
C ARG A 91 -0.76 -5.63 -3.45
N THR A 92 -0.11 -5.93 -4.57
CA THR A 92 -0.02 -7.30 -5.10
C THR A 92 1.26 -7.99 -4.60
N LYS A 93 1.16 -9.21 -4.02
CA LYS A 93 2.00 -10.38 -4.36
C LYS A 93 1.72 -11.66 -3.54
N THR A 94 1.56 -12.72 -4.34
CA THR A 94 1.81 -14.18 -4.25
C THR A 94 1.98 -14.85 -2.87
N GLU A 95 0.97 -15.66 -2.51
CA GLU A 95 0.99 -16.66 -1.42
C GLU A 95 1.16 -18.10 -1.98
N SER A 96 0.93 -18.27 -3.28
CA SER A 96 0.84 -19.56 -3.98
C SER A 96 2.17 -20.33 -4.06
N ASP A 97 3.30 -19.63 -4.24
CA ASP A 97 4.61 -20.27 -4.46
C ASP A 97 5.10 -21.07 -3.22
N VAL A 98 4.76 -20.62 -2.01
CA VAL A 98 5.25 -21.24 -0.77
C VAL A 98 4.38 -22.42 -0.33
N GLN A 99 3.05 -22.33 -0.53
CA GLN A 99 2.13 -23.42 -0.20
C GLN A 99 2.37 -24.68 -1.06
N GLU A 100 2.89 -24.48 -2.26
CA GLU A 100 3.20 -25.56 -3.17
C GLU A 100 4.41 -26.39 -2.73
N ALA A 101 5.56 -25.74 -2.48
CA ALA A 101 6.78 -26.43 -2.04
C ALA A 101 6.52 -27.28 -0.80
N MET A 102 5.64 -26.81 0.10
CA MET A 102 5.21 -27.54 1.28
C MET A 102 4.43 -28.82 0.97
N SER A 103 3.61 -28.83 -0.08
CA SER A 103 2.81 -29.99 -0.47
C SER A 103 3.71 -31.12 -0.97
N ARG A 104 4.73 -30.80 -1.79
CA ARG A 104 5.80 -31.75 -2.19
C ARG A 104 6.54 -32.31 -0.98
N LEU A 105 7.05 -31.43 -0.14
CA LEU A 105 7.92 -31.80 0.98
C LEU A 105 7.20 -32.63 2.04
N ARG A 106 5.90 -32.38 2.27
CA ARG A 106 5.06 -33.24 3.12
C ARG A 106 4.90 -34.65 2.56
N ALA A 107 4.76 -34.79 1.24
CA ALA A 107 4.67 -36.09 0.58
C ALA A 107 5.99 -36.86 0.67
N GLU A 108 7.14 -36.19 0.47
CA GLU A 108 8.48 -36.78 0.63
C GLU A 108 8.74 -37.27 2.07
N VAL A 109 8.42 -36.45 3.07
CA VAL A 109 8.64 -36.79 4.48
C VAL A 109 7.67 -37.87 4.97
N SER A 110 6.40 -37.82 4.53
CA SER A 110 5.35 -38.76 5.00
C SER A 110 5.33 -40.07 4.23
N ASN A 111 6.11 -40.19 3.16
CA ASN A 111 6.05 -41.30 2.21
C ASN A 111 4.63 -41.54 1.65
N LYS A 112 3.84 -40.47 1.56
CA LYS A 112 2.46 -40.46 1.05
C LYS A 112 2.46 -40.01 -0.41
N PRO A 113 1.44 -40.38 -1.21
CA PRO A 113 1.29 -39.85 -2.56
C PRO A 113 1.26 -38.32 -2.54
N LEU A 114 1.86 -37.71 -3.57
CA LEU A 114 1.85 -36.28 -3.78
C LEU A 114 0.42 -35.82 -4.06
N VAL A 115 -0.12 -34.96 -3.18
CA VAL A 115 -1.46 -34.38 -3.31
C VAL A 115 -1.32 -32.87 -3.15
N PHE A 116 -1.78 -32.14 -4.15
CA PHE A 116 -1.81 -30.68 -4.14
C PHE A 116 -3.20 -30.19 -3.70
N PRO A 117 -3.28 -29.09 -2.93
CA PRO A 117 -4.55 -28.41 -2.63
C PRO A 117 -5.25 -27.90 -3.89
N ASP A 118 -6.60 -27.83 -3.86
CA ASP A 118 -7.42 -27.42 -5.00
C ASP A 118 -7.13 -26.00 -5.50
N GLU A 119 -6.56 -25.15 -4.65
CA GLU A 119 -6.15 -23.78 -4.97
C GLU A 119 -5.07 -23.73 -6.05
N LEU A 120 -4.22 -24.76 -6.13
CA LEU A 120 -3.11 -24.86 -7.09
C LEU A 120 -3.55 -25.36 -8.47
N ASN A 121 -4.79 -25.84 -8.62
CA ASN A 121 -5.34 -26.26 -9.93
C ASN A 121 -5.36 -25.11 -10.96
N LYS A 122 -5.23 -23.86 -10.51
CA LYS A 122 -5.11 -22.65 -11.35
C LYS A 122 -3.72 -22.49 -11.98
N PHE A 123 -2.71 -23.25 -11.53
CA PHE A 123 -1.31 -23.16 -11.93
C PHE A 123 -0.77 -24.53 -12.38
N PRO A 124 -1.22 -25.07 -13.52
CA PRO A 124 -0.88 -26.43 -13.95
C PRO A 124 0.60 -26.64 -14.29
N GLU A 125 1.26 -25.64 -14.90
CA GLU A 125 2.70 -25.69 -15.21
C GLU A 125 3.55 -25.88 -13.95
N LEU A 126 3.09 -25.28 -12.86
CA LEU A 126 3.79 -25.26 -11.60
C LEU A 126 3.67 -26.64 -10.88
N ILE A 127 2.46 -27.21 -10.85
CA ILE A 127 2.21 -28.60 -10.40
C ILE A 127 3.06 -29.60 -11.18
N GLU A 128 3.18 -29.44 -12.50
CA GLU A 128 3.98 -30.32 -13.35
C GLU A 128 5.46 -30.27 -12.95
N SER A 129 6.01 -29.07 -12.78
CA SER A 129 7.42 -28.89 -12.40
C SER A 129 7.76 -29.54 -11.06
N GLU A 130 6.89 -29.39 -10.05
CA GLU A 130 7.05 -29.98 -8.72
C GLU A 130 6.89 -31.50 -8.74
N THR A 131 5.94 -32.00 -9.52
CA THR A 131 5.73 -33.44 -9.72
C THR A 131 6.94 -34.07 -10.40
N ALA A 132 7.50 -33.42 -11.43
CA ALA A 132 8.69 -33.87 -12.13
C ALA A 132 9.92 -33.90 -11.19
N LEU A 133 10.09 -32.88 -10.36
CA LEU A 133 11.16 -32.83 -9.37
C LEU A 133 11.02 -33.94 -8.32
N TYR A 134 9.81 -34.15 -7.78
CA TYR A 134 9.52 -35.24 -6.84
C TYR A 134 9.88 -36.61 -7.42
N ASN A 135 9.43 -36.89 -8.65
CA ASN A 135 9.73 -38.16 -9.33
C ASN A 135 11.22 -38.34 -9.55
N THR A 136 11.92 -37.30 -10.01
CA THR A 136 13.38 -37.33 -10.23
C THR A 136 14.14 -37.65 -8.94
N ARG A 137 13.74 -37.04 -7.81
CA ARG A 137 14.36 -37.30 -6.51
C ARG A 137 14.11 -38.73 -6.01
N ARG A 138 12.87 -39.24 -6.13
CA ARG A 138 12.57 -40.64 -5.77
C ARG A 138 13.33 -41.63 -6.63
N ASP A 139 13.41 -41.38 -7.93
CA ASP A 139 14.13 -42.24 -8.86
C ASP A 139 15.62 -42.27 -8.55
N GLY A 140 16.22 -41.11 -8.22
CA GLY A 140 17.61 -41.03 -7.76
C GLY A 140 17.86 -41.87 -6.51
N LEU A 141 17.00 -41.75 -5.49
CA LEU A 141 17.09 -42.55 -4.28
C LEU A 141 16.91 -44.05 -4.56
N ASN A 142 15.94 -44.42 -5.38
CA ASN A 142 15.68 -45.81 -5.73
C ASN A 142 16.85 -46.43 -6.49
N LYS A 143 17.44 -45.71 -7.45
CA LYS A 143 18.63 -46.16 -8.20
C LYS A 143 19.83 -46.34 -7.27
N ALA A 144 20.09 -45.38 -6.38
CA ALA A 144 21.19 -45.45 -5.43
C ALA A 144 21.04 -46.63 -4.45
N THR A 145 19.85 -46.79 -3.87
CA THR A 145 19.56 -47.89 -2.93
C THR A 145 19.59 -49.26 -3.61
N THR A 146 19.08 -49.37 -4.85
CA THR A 146 19.14 -50.61 -5.64
C THR A 146 20.58 -51.01 -5.95
N GLY A 147 21.41 -50.06 -6.41
CA GLY A 147 22.82 -50.32 -6.71
C GLY A 147 23.61 -50.79 -5.49
N LEU A 148 23.41 -50.14 -4.33
CA LEU A 148 24.05 -50.54 -3.07
C LEU A 148 23.56 -51.91 -2.59
N THR A 149 22.26 -52.18 -2.66
CA THR A 149 21.68 -53.48 -2.27
C THR A 149 22.20 -54.62 -3.16
N GLN A 150 22.33 -54.37 -4.47
CA GLN A 150 22.92 -55.33 -5.40
C GLN A 150 24.40 -55.58 -5.07
N GLY A 151 25.17 -54.55 -4.75
CA GLY A 151 26.55 -54.67 -4.28
C GLY A 151 26.68 -55.53 -3.02
N ILE A 152 25.85 -55.27 -2.00
CA ILE A 152 25.78 -56.07 -0.77
C ILE A 152 25.47 -57.54 -1.10
N SER A 153 24.50 -57.80 -2.00
CA SER A 153 24.15 -59.16 -2.41
C SER A 153 25.29 -59.91 -3.10
N LEU A 154 26.17 -59.21 -3.83
CA LEU A 154 27.32 -59.80 -4.49
C LEU A 154 28.39 -60.17 -3.46
N VAL A 155 28.72 -59.25 -2.56
CA VAL A 155 29.70 -59.50 -1.48
C VAL A 155 29.23 -60.63 -0.57
N ASN A 156 27.94 -60.68 -0.23
CA ASN A 156 27.38 -61.75 0.59
C ASN A 156 27.43 -63.12 -0.10
N ARG A 157 27.23 -63.17 -1.42
CA ARG A 157 27.43 -64.41 -2.19
C ARG A 157 28.89 -64.85 -2.18
N GLU A 158 29.82 -63.91 -2.33
CA GLU A 158 31.26 -64.19 -2.28
C GLU A 158 31.68 -64.71 -0.90
N LEU A 159 31.16 -64.11 0.17
CA LEU A 159 31.35 -64.58 1.55
C LEU A 159 30.82 -66.01 1.75
N ALA A 160 29.63 -66.30 1.25
CA ALA A 160 29.02 -67.63 1.36
C ALA A 160 29.85 -68.72 0.65
N MET A 161 30.51 -68.38 -0.46
CA MET A 161 31.42 -69.30 -1.15
C MET A 161 32.77 -69.41 -0.45
N THR A 162 33.29 -68.33 0.10
CA THR A 162 34.66 -68.29 0.66
C THR A 162 34.73 -68.86 2.08
N GLN A 163 33.69 -68.68 2.90
CA GLN A 163 33.63 -69.22 4.27
C GLN A 163 33.89 -70.73 4.38
N PRO A 164 33.26 -71.62 3.59
CA PRO A 164 33.56 -73.04 3.67
C PRO A 164 34.98 -73.37 3.21
N LEU A 165 35.53 -72.64 2.22
CA LEU A 165 36.90 -72.84 1.75
C LEU A 165 37.93 -72.49 2.84
N VAL A 166 37.69 -71.45 3.62
CA VAL A 166 38.53 -71.11 4.79
C VAL A 166 38.42 -72.19 5.87
N LYS A 167 37.22 -72.72 6.15
CA LYS A 167 37.05 -73.84 7.10
C LYS A 167 37.80 -75.10 6.67
N GLN A 168 37.94 -75.32 5.37
CA GLN A 168 38.70 -76.44 4.79
C GLN A 168 40.21 -76.14 4.68
N GLY A 169 40.68 -74.95 5.09
CA GLY A 169 42.07 -74.52 4.98
C GLY A 169 42.52 -74.16 3.56
N ALA A 170 41.60 -74.16 2.59
CA ALA A 170 41.87 -73.87 1.18
C ALA A 170 41.90 -72.37 0.85
N ALA A 171 41.54 -71.50 1.81
CA ALA A 171 41.56 -70.03 1.65
C ALA A 171 41.98 -69.30 2.94
N SER A 172 42.39 -68.05 2.80
CA SER A 172 42.84 -67.21 3.92
C SER A 172 41.66 -66.60 4.69
N SER A 173 41.73 -66.63 6.03
CA SER A 173 40.76 -65.96 6.92
C SER A 173 40.75 -64.43 6.75
N VAL A 174 41.86 -63.84 6.28
CA VAL A 174 41.96 -62.40 6.01
C VAL A 174 40.98 -61.96 4.92
N GLU A 175 40.73 -62.82 3.94
CA GLU A 175 39.83 -62.51 2.83
C GLU A 175 38.37 -62.41 3.28
N VAL A 176 37.95 -63.31 4.18
CA VAL A 176 36.62 -63.24 4.80
C VAL A 176 36.47 -61.94 5.60
N LEU A 177 37.48 -61.56 6.39
CA LEU A 177 37.45 -60.29 7.13
C LEU A 177 37.39 -59.07 6.21
N ARG A 178 38.11 -59.10 5.08
CA ARG A 178 38.08 -58.03 4.06
C ARG A 178 36.68 -57.91 3.45
N LEU A 179 36.10 -59.02 3.01
CA LEU A 179 34.75 -59.06 2.44
C LEU A 179 33.67 -58.65 3.46
N GLN A 180 33.78 -59.06 4.72
CA GLN A 180 32.88 -58.61 5.79
C GLN A 180 32.96 -57.09 6.02
N ARG A 181 34.17 -56.51 6.05
CA ARG A 181 34.31 -55.05 6.14
C ARG A 181 33.68 -54.35 4.94
N GLN A 182 33.88 -54.89 3.73
CA GLN A 182 33.29 -54.34 2.52
C GLN A 182 31.75 -54.41 2.53
N ALA A 183 31.17 -55.51 3.04
CA ALA A 183 29.73 -55.62 3.23
C ALA A 183 29.20 -54.56 4.20
N ASN A 184 29.83 -54.44 5.39
CA ASN A 184 29.47 -53.43 6.39
C ASN A 184 29.60 -51.99 5.85
N GLU A 185 30.64 -51.70 5.06
CA GLU A 185 30.81 -50.38 4.46
C GLU A 185 29.69 -50.04 3.47
N LEU A 186 29.28 -51.00 2.64
CA LEU A 186 28.16 -50.83 1.72
C LEU A 186 26.81 -50.70 2.46
N GLU A 187 26.61 -51.47 3.54
CA GLU A 187 25.42 -51.37 4.40
C GLU A 187 25.33 -50.01 5.09
N ASN A 188 26.44 -49.52 5.65
CA ASN A 188 26.52 -48.18 6.23
C ASN A 188 26.19 -47.13 5.16
N LYS A 189 26.78 -47.23 3.98
CA LYS A 189 26.50 -46.29 2.89
C LYS A 189 25.04 -46.30 2.42
N LEU A 190 24.40 -47.48 2.43
CA LEU A 190 22.96 -47.60 2.15
C LEU A 190 22.13 -46.89 3.22
N SER A 191 22.49 -47.06 4.50
CA SER A 191 21.85 -46.37 5.61
C SER A 191 22.04 -44.86 5.53
N ASP A 192 23.24 -44.40 5.20
CA ASP A 192 23.60 -42.99 5.07
C ASP A 192 22.80 -42.31 3.95
N VAL A 193 22.75 -42.91 2.76
CA VAL A 193 21.98 -42.36 1.62
C VAL A 193 20.50 -42.22 1.97
N ARG A 194 19.92 -43.23 2.63
CA ARG A 194 18.51 -43.17 3.06
C ARG A 194 18.29 -42.09 4.10
N THR A 195 19.14 -42.05 5.13
CA THR A 195 19.02 -41.09 6.22
C THR A 195 19.18 -39.67 5.71
N GLN A 196 20.18 -39.42 4.86
CA GLN A 196 20.45 -38.11 4.30
C GLN A 196 19.29 -37.60 3.44
N TYR A 197 18.65 -38.47 2.64
CA TYR A 197 17.44 -38.12 1.89
C TYR A 197 16.32 -37.65 2.83
N TYR A 198 16.02 -38.39 3.89
CA TYR A 198 14.96 -38.02 4.84
C TYR A 198 15.28 -36.77 5.65
N VAL A 199 16.56 -36.57 6.04
CA VAL A 199 17.01 -35.36 6.75
C VAL A 199 16.86 -34.14 5.84
N GLN A 200 17.34 -34.21 4.60
CA GLN A 200 17.21 -33.12 3.63
C GLN A 200 15.76 -32.76 3.36
N ALA A 201 14.89 -33.76 3.13
CA ALA A 201 13.46 -33.52 2.93
C ALA A 201 12.80 -32.85 4.15
N ARG A 202 13.20 -33.24 5.38
CA ARG A 202 12.71 -32.60 6.62
C ARG A 202 13.22 -31.18 6.80
N GLU A 203 14.48 -30.92 6.48
CA GLU A 203 15.06 -29.58 6.55
C GLU A 203 14.42 -28.64 5.54
N GLU A 204 14.24 -29.09 4.30
CA GLU A 204 13.51 -28.32 3.28
C GLU A 204 12.06 -28.07 3.74
N LEU A 205 11.38 -29.07 4.31
CA LEU A 205 10.02 -28.89 4.85
C LEU A 205 9.99 -27.87 5.99
N ALA A 206 10.96 -27.92 6.90
CA ALA A 206 11.06 -26.97 8.02
C ALA A 206 11.29 -25.54 7.50
N LYS A 207 12.16 -25.36 6.50
CA LYS A 207 12.39 -24.07 5.85
C LYS A 207 11.13 -23.54 5.17
N ALA A 208 10.44 -24.38 4.40
CA ALA A 208 9.20 -23.98 3.72
C ALA A 208 8.09 -23.62 4.72
N ASN A 209 7.95 -24.35 5.83
CA ASN A 209 7.02 -23.98 6.91
C ASN A 209 7.40 -22.64 7.56
N ALA A 210 8.69 -22.39 7.79
CA ALA A 210 9.16 -21.11 8.33
C ALA A 210 8.86 -19.96 7.38
N GLU A 211 9.08 -20.14 6.07
CA GLU A 211 8.75 -19.15 5.03
C GLU A 211 7.24 -18.87 4.96
N VAL A 212 6.39 -19.88 5.15
CA VAL A 212 4.94 -19.65 5.25
C VAL A 212 4.58 -18.89 6.52
N GLU A 213 5.21 -19.19 7.65
CA GLU A 213 4.89 -18.46 8.89
C GLU A 213 5.36 -17.00 8.82
N THR A 214 6.53 -16.73 8.22
CA THR A 214 6.97 -15.35 7.96
C THR A 214 6.03 -14.66 6.99
N GLN A 215 5.64 -15.31 5.90
CA GLN A 215 4.70 -14.76 4.93
C GLN A 215 3.32 -14.52 5.55
N ARG A 216 2.83 -15.42 6.41
CA ARG A 216 1.57 -15.23 7.17
C ARG A 216 1.66 -14.10 8.17
N SER A 217 2.78 -13.95 8.87
CA SER A 217 3.00 -12.81 9.75
C SER A 217 3.02 -11.50 8.96
N VAL A 218 3.65 -11.52 7.78
CA VAL A 218 3.62 -10.40 6.83
C VAL A 218 2.21 -10.16 6.33
N ILE A 219 1.42 -11.19 6.02
CA ILE A 219 0.02 -11.07 5.58
C ILE A 219 -0.85 -10.51 6.71
N ARG A 220 -0.73 -10.97 7.96
CA ARG A 220 -1.45 -10.37 9.11
C ARG A 220 -1.09 -8.89 9.29
N GLY A 221 0.20 -8.56 9.26
CA GLY A 221 0.64 -7.16 9.29
C GLY A 221 0.14 -6.36 8.09
N ARG A 222 0.05 -6.99 6.91
CA ARG A 222 -0.55 -6.41 5.71
C ARG A 222 -2.07 -6.33 5.79
N GLU A 223 -2.77 -7.18 6.51
CA GLU A 223 -4.23 -7.12 6.71
C GLU A 223 -4.59 -5.92 7.59
N ASP A 224 -3.78 -5.69 8.63
CA ASP A 224 -3.81 -4.44 9.40
C ASP A 224 -3.55 -3.23 8.48
N SER A 225 -2.61 -3.33 7.53
CA SER A 225 -2.38 -2.30 6.51
C SER A 225 -3.52 -2.19 5.48
N LEU A 226 -4.10 -3.29 5.01
CA LEU A 226 -5.17 -3.35 4.00
C LEU A 226 -6.47 -2.75 4.55
N THR A 227 -6.73 -2.91 5.84
CA THR A 227 -7.79 -2.17 6.53
C THR A 227 -7.58 -0.66 6.43
N ARG A 228 -6.31 -0.20 6.38
CA ARG A 228 -5.92 1.20 6.14
C ARG A 228 -5.85 1.57 4.65
N LEU A 229 -6.04 0.61 3.73
CA LEU A 229 -6.09 0.83 2.28
C LEU A 229 -7.53 1.07 1.76
N ASN A 230 -8.55 0.84 2.59
CA ASN A 230 -9.93 1.24 2.31
C ASN A 230 -10.25 2.54 3.06
N PHE A 231 -10.25 3.65 2.33
CA PHE A 231 -10.58 4.95 2.90
C PHE A 231 -12.09 5.12 2.97
N THR A 232 -12.62 5.39 4.16
CA THR A 232 -14.05 5.66 4.37
C THR A 232 -14.25 7.04 4.96
N ALA A 233 -15.42 7.64 4.73
CA ALA A 233 -15.77 8.93 5.31
C ALA A 233 -16.02 8.82 6.82
N PRO A 234 -15.27 9.54 7.68
CA PRO A 234 -15.42 9.46 9.13
C PRO A 234 -16.71 10.12 9.65
N VAL A 235 -17.24 11.08 8.90
CA VAL A 235 -18.48 11.83 9.17
C VAL A 235 -19.20 12.13 7.85
N ARG A 236 -20.50 12.44 7.94
CA ARG A 236 -21.24 12.96 6.79
C ARG A 236 -20.74 14.36 6.43
N GLY A 237 -20.41 14.62 5.17
CA GLY A 237 -19.84 15.89 4.72
C GLY A 237 -19.82 16.05 3.21
N ILE A 238 -19.19 17.12 2.72
CA ILE A 238 -18.97 17.39 1.29
C ILE A 238 -17.48 17.24 1.00
N VAL A 239 -17.12 16.56 -0.09
CA VAL A 239 -15.73 16.43 -0.52
C VAL A 239 -15.24 17.77 -1.10
N GLN A 240 -14.28 18.41 -0.44
CA GLN A 240 -13.79 19.74 -0.80
C GLN A 240 -12.60 19.69 -1.78
N ASP A 241 -11.68 18.75 -1.61
CA ASP A 241 -10.50 18.60 -2.47
C ASP A 241 -10.01 17.13 -2.53
N ILE A 242 -9.33 16.75 -3.62
CA ILE A 242 -8.75 15.41 -3.84
C ILE A 242 -7.37 15.56 -4.50
N ASP A 243 -6.30 15.26 -3.76
CA ASP A 243 -4.91 15.42 -4.21
C ASP A 243 -4.51 14.51 -5.38
N VAL A 244 -5.07 13.30 -5.48
CA VAL A 244 -4.72 12.31 -6.52
C VAL A 244 -5.99 11.73 -7.16
N THR A 245 -6.18 12.02 -8.44
CA THR A 245 -7.38 11.62 -9.21
C THR A 245 -7.10 10.53 -10.24
N THR A 246 -5.84 10.18 -10.47
CA THR A 246 -5.44 9.22 -11.50
C THR A 246 -5.35 7.79 -10.96
N VAL A 247 -6.17 6.89 -11.51
CA VAL A 247 -6.07 5.45 -11.26
C VAL A 247 -4.68 4.97 -11.68
N GLY A 248 -3.97 4.28 -10.80
CA GLY A 248 -2.56 3.92 -11.00
C GLY A 248 -1.55 4.96 -10.49
N GLY A 249 -2.01 6.13 -10.00
CA GLY A 249 -1.17 7.13 -9.33
C GLY A 249 -0.59 6.61 -8.01
N VAL A 250 0.66 6.97 -7.73
CA VAL A 250 1.38 6.56 -6.51
C VAL A 250 1.17 7.61 -5.43
N ILE A 251 0.61 7.20 -4.29
CA ILE A 251 0.44 8.05 -3.11
C ILE A 251 1.62 7.77 -2.16
N ALA A 252 2.34 8.83 -1.77
CA ALA A 252 3.42 8.73 -0.80
C ALA A 252 2.88 8.58 0.64
N PRO A 253 3.54 7.78 1.51
CA PRO A 253 3.17 7.68 2.92
C PRO A 253 3.30 9.04 3.63
N GLY A 254 2.25 9.47 4.33
CA GLY A 254 2.22 10.73 5.08
C GLY A 254 1.98 11.99 4.23
N GLY A 255 1.31 11.86 3.08
CA GLY A 255 1.08 12.97 2.16
C GLY A 255 0.29 14.14 2.77
N LYS A 256 1.00 15.20 3.16
CA LYS A 256 0.69 16.56 2.68
C LYS A 256 1.69 16.85 1.58
N THR A 257 1.26 16.80 0.32
CA THR A 257 2.10 17.30 -0.78
C THR A 257 1.81 18.79 -0.96
N ASP A 258 2.14 19.57 0.08
CA ASP A 258 2.11 21.02 0.04
C ASP A 258 3.54 21.50 -0.20
N ASP A 259 4.00 21.34 -1.44
CA ASP A 259 5.10 22.14 -1.96
C ASP A 259 4.91 22.27 -3.47
N HIS A 260 4.46 23.46 -3.89
CA HIS A 260 5.01 24.26 -4.99
C HIS A 260 3.95 25.22 -5.56
N ARG A 261 4.13 26.54 -5.40
CA ARG A 261 4.88 27.38 -6.35
C ARG A 261 4.89 28.87 -6.00
N ALA A 262 6.11 29.39 -6.01
CA ALA A 262 6.57 30.70 -6.45
C ALA A 262 5.54 31.67 -7.07
N ALA A 263 5.58 32.91 -6.56
CA ALA A 263 5.25 34.10 -7.33
C ALA A 263 6.49 35.02 -7.35
N GLY A 264 6.97 35.33 -8.55
CA GLY A 264 7.68 36.57 -8.84
C GLY A 264 6.70 37.71 -9.05
#